data_AF-A0A4Y2U4B9-F1
#
_entry.id   AF-A0A4Y2U4B9-F1
#
_cell.length_a   1.000
_cell.length_b   1.000
_cell.length_c   1.000
_cell.angle_alpha   90.00
_cell.angle_beta   90.00
_cell.angle_gamma   90.00
#
_symmetry.space_group_name_H-M   'P 1'
#
loop_
_entity.id
_entity.type
_entity.pdbx_description
1 polymer ?
#
loop_
_entity_poly.entity_id
_entity_poly.type
_entity_poly.pdbx_seq_one_letter_code
_entity_poly.pdbx_strand_id
1 'polypeptide(L)'
;LELVGPSKRGLANAVPNLSWAVGLSILPLIAYLSRYWVTLGFTCTSIAVLMFGYWKFLPESPRWLVSHEKYEEAADSLMMIAKTNGKKVDRQDILMKIKILGEKVQREKMEEDTKNNAFDLLRYPNLRKKFFIVTFC
;
A
#
# COMPACT_ATOMS: atom_id res chain seq x y z
N LEU A 1 -1.97 -3.70 -2.35
CA LEU A 1 -2.32 -4.99 -3.02
C LEU A 1 -1.26 -5.49 -4.02
N GLU A 2 -0.25 -4.68 -4.34
CA GLU A 2 0.81 -4.99 -5.32
C GLU A 2 1.72 -6.16 -4.91
N LEU A 3 2.02 -6.29 -3.62
CA LEU A 3 2.96 -7.28 -3.07
C LEU A 3 2.35 -8.68 -2.86
N VAL A 4 1.03 -8.82 -3.03
CA VAL A 4 0.30 -10.04 -2.69
C VAL A 4 -0.41 -10.57 -3.93
N GLY A 5 -0.14 -11.84 -4.25
CA GLY A 5 -0.75 -12.53 -5.37
C GLY A 5 -2.29 -12.53 -5.32
N PRO A 6 -2.98 -12.60 -6.48
CA PRO A 6 -4.43 -12.41 -6.58
C PRO A 6 -5.25 -13.30 -5.63
N SER A 7 -4.76 -14.50 -5.33
CA SER A 7 -5.42 -15.45 -4.41
C SER A 7 -5.39 -15.03 -2.93
N LYS A 8 -4.44 -14.20 -2.50
CA LYS A 8 -4.30 -13.78 -1.10
C LYS A 8 -4.72 -12.33 -0.84
N ARG A 9 -5.27 -11.64 -1.84
CA ARG A 9 -5.72 -10.25 -1.76
C ARG A 9 -6.83 -10.03 -0.73
N GLY A 10 -7.77 -10.98 -0.61
CA GLY A 10 -8.84 -10.91 0.39
C GLY A 10 -8.27 -10.91 1.81
N LEU A 11 -7.39 -11.86 2.11
CA LEU A 11 -6.70 -11.94 3.40
C LEU A 11 -5.83 -10.72 3.68
N ALA A 12 -5.10 -10.22 2.68
CA ALA A 12 -4.27 -9.02 2.82
C ALA A 12 -5.08 -7.76 3.17
N ASN A 13 -6.33 -7.65 2.73
CA ASN A 13 -7.24 -6.57 3.15
C ASN A 13 -7.93 -6.88 4.49
N ALA A 14 -8.20 -8.15 4.79
CA ALA A 14 -8.86 -8.54 6.03
C ALA A 14 -7.97 -8.29 7.26
N VAL A 15 -6.65 -8.51 7.16
CA VAL A 15 -5.72 -8.35 8.30
C VAL A 15 -5.71 -6.92 8.87
N PRO A 16 -5.55 -5.85 8.07
CA PRO A 16 -5.66 -4.48 8.58
C PRO A 16 -7.04 -4.17 9.18
N ASN A 17 -8.12 -4.61 8.53
CA ASN A 17 -9.48 -4.39 9.00
C ASN A 17 -9.74 -5.08 10.36
N LEU A 18 -9.27 -6.32 10.52
CA LEU A 18 -9.38 -7.05 11.77
C LEU A 18 -8.54 -6.38 12.86
N SER A 19 -7.32 -5.94 12.53
CA SER A 19 -6.45 -5.23 13.47
C SER A 19 -7.10 -3.92 13.94
N TRP A 20 -7.76 -3.20 13.04
CA TRP A 20 -8.52 -1.99 13.35
C TRP A 20 -9.71 -2.28 14.28
N ALA A 21 -10.50 -3.31 13.97
CA ALA A 21 -11.64 -3.71 14.80
C ALA A 21 -11.20 -4.12 16.22
N VAL A 22 -10.10 -4.87 16.33
CA VAL A 22 -9.50 -5.27 17.61
C VAL A 22 -8.99 -4.05 18.38
N GLY A 23 -8.29 -3.14 17.71
CA GLY A 23 -7.79 -1.90 18.31
C GLY A 23 -8.91 -1.04 18.90
N LEU A 24 -10.00 -0.86 18.15
CA LEU A 24 -11.20 -0.15 18.62
C LEU A 24 -11.91 -0.85 19.79
N SER A 25 -11.88 -2.18 19.84
CA SER A 25 -12.49 -2.95 20.93
C SER A 25 -11.68 -2.87 22.23
N ILE A 26 -10.35 -2.80 22.12
CA ILE A 26 -9.43 -2.71 23.26
C ILE A 26 -9.39 -1.28 23.85
N LEU A 27 -9.53 -0.26 23.01
CA LEU A 27 -9.49 1.15 23.42
C LEU A 27 -10.43 1.48 24.61
N PRO A 28 -11.74 1.12 24.61
CA PRO A 28 -12.63 1.39 25.73
C PRO A 28 -12.30 0.56 26.99
N LEU A 29 -11.73 -0.64 26.84
CA LEU A 29 -11.25 -1.44 27.98
C LEU A 29 -10.10 -0.72 28.70
N ILE A 30 -9.15 -0.18 27.94
CA ILE A 30 -8.05 0.62 28.47
C ILE A 30 -8.57 1.93 29.08
N ALA A 31 -9.55 2.57 28.45
CA ALA A 31 -10.20 3.77 28.97
C ALA A 31 -10.94 3.51 30.30
N TYR A 32 -11.57 2.35 30.44
CA TYR A 32 -12.26 1.97 31.68
C TYR A 32 -11.28 1.71 32.83
N LEU A 33 -10.15 1.05 32.55
CA LEU A 33 -9.10 0.78 33.53
C LEU A 33 -8.33 2.05 33.92
N SER A 34 -8.15 2.97 32.97
CA SER A 34 -7.39 4.19 33.15
C SER A 34 -8.31 5.36 33.50
N ARG A 35 -8.48 5.62 34.81
CA ARG A 35 -9.33 6.71 35.34
C ARG A 35 -8.93 8.13 34.92
N TYR A 36 -7.72 8.31 34.40
CA TYR A 36 -7.18 9.60 33.96
C TYR A 36 -6.95 9.62 32.44
N TRP A 37 -7.46 10.66 31.80
CA TRP A 37 -7.36 10.88 30.36
C TRP A 37 -5.91 11.06 29.87
N VAL A 38 -5.03 11.61 30.73
CA VAL A 38 -3.60 11.82 30.42
C VAL A 38 -2.86 10.49 30.24
N THR A 39 -3.09 9.53 31.13
CA THR A 39 -2.48 8.19 31.05
C THR A 39 -2.92 7.43 29.80
N LEU A 40 -4.17 7.64 29.37
CA LEU A 40 -4.68 7.09 28.12
C LEU A 40 -3.98 7.69 26.90
N GLY A 41 -3.77 9.02 26.90
CA GLY A 41 -3.00 9.71 25.87
C GLY A 41 -1.59 9.15 25.72
N PHE A 42 -0.85 9.04 26.83
CA PHE A 42 0.51 8.47 26.83
C PHE A 42 0.55 7.02 26.33
N THR A 43 -0.42 6.19 26.74
CA THR A 43 -0.50 4.79 26.29
C THR A 43 -0.69 4.71 24.78
N CYS A 44 -1.60 5.53 24.24
CA CYS A 44 -1.89 5.57 22.81
C CYS A 44 -0.67 6.07 22.00
N THR A 45 -0.01 7.13 22.47
CA THR A 45 1.22 7.66 21.86
C THR A 45 2.35 6.63 21.91
N SER A 46 2.52 5.91 23.03
CA SER A 46 3.54 4.86 23.16
C SER A 46 3.34 3.74 22.14
N ILE A 47 2.10 3.26 21.98
CA ILE A 47 1.75 2.24 20.97
C ILE A 47 2.04 2.76 19.55
N ALA A 48 1.69 4.02 19.26
CA ALA A 48 1.96 4.62 17.96
C ALA A 48 3.47 4.75 17.68
N VAL A 49 4.28 5.17 18.66
CA VAL A 49 5.74 5.27 18.53
C VAL A 49 6.38 3.89 18.29
N LEU A 50 5.90 2.85 18.96
CA LEU A 50 6.32 1.47 18.67
C LEU A 50 6.01 1.07 17.22
N MET A 51 4.87 1.48 16.69
CA MET A 51 4.51 1.25 15.27
C MET A 51 5.47 1.98 14.30
N PHE A 52 5.93 3.19 14.62
CA PHE A 52 6.93 3.90 13.81
C PHE A 52 8.27 3.16 13.70
N GLY A 53 8.63 2.35 14.71
CA GLY A 53 9.82 1.51 14.68
C GLY A 53 9.80 0.46 13.55
N TYR A 54 8.61 0.05 13.08
CA TYR A 54 8.46 -0.90 11.98
C TYR A 54 8.74 -0.31 10.60
N TRP A 55 8.86 1.02 10.48
CA TRP A 55 9.15 1.69 9.21
C TRP A 55 10.42 1.14 8.54
N LYS A 56 11.46 0.86 9.33
CA LYS A 56 12.75 0.38 8.81
C LYS A 56 12.71 -1.07 8.29
N PHE A 57 11.72 -1.85 8.70
CA PHE A 57 11.61 -3.27 8.31
C PHE A 57 10.70 -3.49 7.11
N LEU A 58 9.89 -2.50 6.73
CA LEU A 58 8.98 -2.64 5.60
C LEU A 58 9.75 -2.36 4.30
N PRO A 59 9.98 -3.36 3.43
CA PRO A 59 10.57 -3.08 2.12
C PRO A 59 9.66 -2.13 1.35
N GLU A 60 10.24 -1.12 0.72
CA GLU A 60 9.48 -0.18 -0.08
C GLU A 60 8.74 -0.89 -1.22
N SER A 61 7.59 -0.34 -1.62
CA SER A 61 6.78 -0.90 -2.69
C SER A 61 7.54 -0.87 -4.01
N PRO A 62 7.81 -2.03 -4.66
CA PRO A 62 8.56 -2.08 -5.91
C PRO A 62 7.94 -1.22 -7.01
N ARG A 63 6.60 -1.10 -7.03
CA ARG A 63 5.89 -0.28 -8.02
C ARG A 63 6.11 1.23 -7.80
N TRP A 64 6.19 1.68 -6.55
CA TRP A 64 6.46 3.09 -6.24
C TRP A 64 7.85 3.49 -6.73
N LEU A 65 8.83 2.60 -6.50
CA LEU A 65 10.21 2.77 -6.97
C LEU A 65 10.28 2.80 -8.51
N VAL A 66 9.53 1.93 -9.20
CA VAL A 66 9.42 1.95 -10.67
C VAL A 66 8.80 3.25 -11.19
N SER A 67 7.79 3.79 -10.51
CA SER A 67 7.18 5.08 -10.89
C SER A 67 8.10 6.28 -10.65
N HIS A 68 9.11 6.15 -9.78
CA HIS A 68 10.10 7.19 -9.48
C HIS A 68 11.44 6.94 -10.18
N GLU A 69 11.47 6.06 -11.19
CA GLU A 69 12.67 5.70 -11.97
C GLU A 69 13.82 5.10 -11.15
N LYS A 70 13.55 4.69 -9.91
CA LYS A 70 14.51 4.05 -9.00
C LYS A 70 14.58 2.54 -9.26
N TYR A 71 15.06 2.16 -10.44
CA TYR A 71 15.04 0.77 -10.90
C TYR A 71 15.97 -0.17 -10.12
N GLU A 72 17.08 0.34 -9.56
CA GLU A 72 18.00 -0.48 -8.76
C GLU A 72 17.42 -0.85 -7.39
N GLU A 73 16.89 0.13 -6.66
CA GLU A 73 16.22 -0.08 -5.37
C GLU A 73 15.01 -1.03 -5.54
N ALA A 74 14.30 -0.93 -6.68
CA ALA A 74 13.19 -1.82 -7.01
C ALA A 74 13.66 -3.27 -7.23
N ALA A 75 14.79 -3.46 -7.91
CA ALA A 75 15.37 -4.78 -8.17
C ALA A 75 15.86 -5.44 -6.87
N ASP A 76 16.48 -4.66 -5.97
CA ASP A 76 16.97 -5.17 -4.69
C ASP A 76 15.80 -5.57 -3.76
N SER A 77 14.74 -4.77 -3.73
CA SER A 77 13.49 -5.11 -3.00
C SER A 77 12.84 -6.39 -3.56
N LEU A 78 12.76 -6.53 -4.88
CA LEU A 78 12.25 -7.74 -5.54
C LEU A 78 13.13 -8.97 -5.30
N MET A 79 14.45 -8.80 -5.23
CA MET A 79 15.37 -9.88 -4.91
C MET A 79 15.19 -10.38 -3.47
N MET A 80 15.01 -9.47 -2.52
CA MET A 80 14.70 -9.83 -1.13
C MET A 80 13.40 -10.63 -1.02
N ILE A 81 12.37 -10.22 -1.76
CA ILE A 81 11.08 -10.93 -1.84
C ILE A 81 11.26 -12.30 -2.53
N ALA A 82 12.01 -12.38 -3.62
CA ALA A 82 12.27 -13.62 -4.35
C ALA A 82 13.03 -14.64 -3.50
N LYS A 83 14.03 -14.18 -2.72
CA LYS A 83 14.77 -14.99 -1.75
C LYS A 83 13.85 -15.55 -0.67
N THR A 84 12.96 -14.71 -0.13
CA THR A 84 11.97 -15.12 0.87
C THR A 84 10.96 -16.13 0.32
N ASN A 85 10.61 -16.00 -0.97
CA ASN A 85 9.73 -16.92 -1.68
C ASN A 85 10.45 -18.16 -2.26
N GLY A 86 11.76 -18.33 -2.01
CA GLY A 86 12.52 -19.49 -2.48
C GLY A 86 12.76 -19.57 -3.99
N LYS A 87 12.50 -18.49 -4.74
CA LYS A 87 12.80 -18.44 -6.19
C LYS A 87 14.23 -17.97 -6.43
N LYS A 88 15.01 -18.75 -7.18
CA LYS A 88 16.28 -18.30 -7.76
C LYS A 88 15.96 -17.45 -8.98
N VAL A 89 16.25 -16.16 -8.89
CA VAL A 89 16.05 -15.22 -9.99
C VAL A 89 17.34 -14.43 -10.17
N ASP A 90 17.77 -14.27 -11.42
CA ASP A 90 18.96 -13.51 -11.75
C ASP A 90 18.69 -11.99 -11.65
N ARG A 91 19.68 -11.24 -11.14
CA ARG A 91 19.56 -9.80 -10.92
C ARG A 91 19.38 -9.05 -12.24
N GLN A 92 20.07 -9.47 -13.30
CA GLN A 92 20.03 -8.78 -14.59
C GLN A 92 18.70 -8.99 -15.30
N ASP A 93 18.12 -10.20 -15.21
CA ASP A 93 16.79 -10.50 -15.77
C ASP A 93 15.67 -9.68 -15.08
N ILE A 94 15.74 -9.53 -13.75
CA ILE A 94 14.79 -8.68 -13.00
C ILE A 94 14.92 -7.21 -13.44
N LEU A 95 16.15 -6.70 -13.49
CA LEU A 95 16.40 -5.29 -13.78
C LEU A 95 15.98 -4.92 -15.21
N MET A 96 16.19 -5.83 -16.17
CA MET A 96 15.72 -5.67 -17.55
C MET A 96 14.19 -5.66 -17.63
N LYS A 97 13.52 -6.61 -16.97
CA LYS A 97 12.04 -6.66 -16.93
C LYS A 97 11.43 -5.43 -16.27
N ILE A 98 12.04 -4.95 -15.19
CA ILE A 98 11.61 -3.75 -14.48
C ILE A 98 11.73 -2.50 -15.37
N LYS A 99 12.84 -2.34 -16.10
CA LYS A 99 13.01 -1.19 -17.02
C LYS A 99 11.97 -1.19 -18.12
N ILE A 100 11.74 -2.34 -18.76
CA ILE A 100 10.71 -2.48 -19.81
C ILE A 100 9.31 -2.18 -19.26
N LEU A 101 9.01 -2.65 -18.05
CA LEU A 101 7.73 -2.39 -17.39
C LEU A 101 7.59 -0.91 -17.00
N GLY A 102 8.66 -0.31 -16.48
CA GLY A 102 8.72 1.11 -16.14
C GLY A 102 8.46 1.99 -17.34
N GLU A 103 9.12 1.74 -18.47
CA GLU A 103 8.90 2.47 -19.72
C GLU A 103 7.47 2.36 -20.23
N LYS A 104 6.84 1.18 -20.12
CA LYS A 104 5.42 0.99 -20.47
C LYS A 104 4.50 1.79 -19.55
N VAL A 105 4.71 1.69 -18.24
CA VAL A 105 3.90 2.39 -17.23
C VAL A 105 4.03 3.90 -17.36
N GLN A 106 5.24 4.43 -17.63
CA GLN A 106 5.44 5.86 -17.87
C GLN A 106 4.73 6.32 -19.14
N ARG A 107 4.76 5.52 -20.21
CA ARG A 107 4.08 5.83 -21.47
C ARG A 107 2.55 5.85 -21.30
N GLU A 108 2.00 4.85 -20.61
CA GLU A 108 0.58 4.80 -20.26
C GLU A 108 0.18 5.97 -19.35
N LYS A 109 0.99 6.30 -18.34
CA LYS A 109 0.72 7.41 -17.43
C LYS A 109 0.78 8.78 -18.11
N MET A 110 1.73 8.99 -19.01
CA MET A 110 1.83 10.23 -19.81
C MET A 110 0.65 10.37 -20.77
N GLU A 111 0.19 9.27 -21.38
CA GLU A 111 -1.02 9.26 -22.20
C GLU A 111 -2.29 9.51 -21.38
N GLU A 112 -2.38 8.95 -20.17
CA GLU A 112 -3.49 9.15 -19.24
C GLU A 112 -3.52 10.58 -18.68
N ASP A 113 -2.41 11.13 -18.19
CA ASP A 113 -2.34 12.50 -17.66
C ASP A 113 -2.67 13.55 -18.74
N THR A 114 -2.35 13.27 -20.01
CA THR A 114 -2.72 14.15 -21.12
C THR A 114 -4.22 14.08 -21.44
N LYS A 115 -4.87 12.94 -21.18
CA LYS A 115 -6.28 12.68 -21.51
C LYS A 115 -7.24 12.94 -20.35
N ASN A 116 -6.78 12.88 -19.11
CA ASN A 116 -7.64 12.78 -17.94
C ASN A 116 -7.67 14.10 -17.16
N ASN A 117 -8.79 14.80 -17.22
CA ASN A 117 -9.08 15.90 -16.29
C ASN A 117 -9.97 15.38 -15.15
N ALA A 118 -9.82 15.88 -13.92
CA ALA A 118 -10.61 15.44 -12.78
C ALA A 118 -12.13 15.62 -13.01
N PHE A 119 -12.51 16.61 -13.82
CA PHE A 119 -13.90 16.85 -14.24
C PHE A 119 -14.44 15.82 -15.23
N ASP A 120 -13.60 15.01 -15.86
CA ASP A 120 -14.04 13.95 -16.78
C ASP A 120 -14.78 12.82 -16.06
N LEU A 121 -14.52 12.63 -14.77
CA LEU A 121 -15.28 11.70 -13.92
C LEU A 121 -16.77 12.05 -13.87
N LEU A 122 -17.10 13.34 -13.91
CA LEU A 122 -18.47 13.83 -13.97
C LEU A 122 -18.97 13.96 -15.41
N ARG A 123 -18.09 14.16 -16.39
CA ARG A 123 -18.43 14.35 -17.80
C ARG A 123 -18.94 13.08 -18.47
N TYR A 124 -18.32 11.92 -18.20
CA TYR A 124 -18.69 10.67 -18.84
C TYR A 124 -19.78 9.91 -18.06
N PRO A 125 -20.89 9.48 -18.71
CA PRO A 125 -22.05 8.90 -18.03
C PRO A 125 -21.74 7.55 -17.35
N ASN A 126 -20.83 6.75 -17.91
CA ASN A 126 -20.41 5.47 -17.32
C ASN A 126 -19.47 5.66 -16.13
N LEU A 127 -18.59 6.67 -16.17
CA LEU A 127 -17.70 7.01 -15.06
C LEU A 127 -18.48 7.67 -13.91
N ARG A 128 -19.42 8.55 -14.23
CA ARG A 128 -20.31 9.18 -13.25
C ARG A 128 -21.09 8.16 -12.43
N LYS A 129 -21.68 7.13 -13.07
CA LYS A 129 -22.39 6.05 -12.36
C LYS A 129 -21.47 5.31 -11.39
N LYS A 130 -20.25 4.96 -11.83
CA LYS A 130 -19.25 4.30 -10.97
C LYS A 130 -18.80 5.20 -9.82
N PHE A 131 -18.59 6.49 -10.10
CA PHE A 131 -18.25 7.49 -9.10
C PHE A 131 -19.34 7.60 -8.03
N PHE A 132 -20.62 7.69 -8.42
CA PHE A 132 -21.73 7.71 -7.48
C PHE A 132 -21.83 6.41 -6.67
N ILE A 133 -21.66 5.25 -7.29
CA ILE A 133 -21.65 3.96 -6.58
C ILE A 133 -20.54 3.94 -5.53
N VAL A 134 -19.32 4.37 -5.86
CA VAL A 134 -18.17 4.34 -4.92
C VAL A 134 -18.28 5.41 -3.83
N THR A 135 -18.94 6.54 -4.09
CA THR A 135 -19.05 7.65 -3.13
C THR A 135 -20.24 7.49 -2.18
N PHE A 136 -21.33 6.87 -2.65
CA PHE A 136 -22.59 6.76 -1.90
C PHE A 136 -22.92 5.33 -1.42
N CYS A 137 -22.13 4.31 -1.76
CA CYS A 137 -22.16 3.00 -1.11
C CYS A 137 -20.98 2.86 -0.15
#